data_AF-A0A2N8BRI0-F1
#
_entry.id   AF-A0A2N8BRI0-F1
#
_cell.length_a   1.000
_cell.length_b   1.000
_cell.length_c   1.000
_cell.angle_alpha   90.00
_cell.angle_beta   90.00
_cell.angle_gamma   90.00
#
_symmetry.space_group_name_H-M   'P 1'
#
loop_
_entity.id
_entity.type
_entity.pdbx_description
1 polymer ?
#
loop_
_entity_poly.entity_id
_entity_poly.type
_entity_poly.pdbx_seq_one_letter_code
_entity_poly.pdbx_strand_id
1 'polypeptide(L)'
;PKGRNVVIEKSFGAPRTTKDGVTVAKEIELTDKFENLGAQLIREVASKTNDRAGDGTTTATVLAQAIVVEGLKSVASGRNPMDLK
;
A
#
# COMPACT_ATOMS: atom_id res chain seq x y z
N PRO A 1 11.62 -11.17 -10.53
CA PRO A 1 11.76 -12.18 -9.46
C PRO A 1 12.80 -11.90 -8.34
N LYS A 2 13.29 -10.64 -8.15
CA LYS A 2 14.27 -10.28 -7.10
C LYS A 2 13.63 -9.61 -5.87
N GLY A 3 12.51 -10.14 -5.38
CA GLY A 3 11.86 -9.64 -4.16
C GLY A 3 12.74 -9.83 -2.92
N ARG A 4 12.87 -8.78 -2.10
CA ARG A 4 13.59 -8.83 -0.82
C ARG A 4 12.71 -9.43 0.28
N ASN A 5 13.35 -9.99 1.30
CA ASN A 5 12.67 -10.51 2.46
C ASN A 5 12.19 -9.37 3.36
N VAL A 6 10.96 -9.51 3.86
CA VAL A 6 10.40 -8.69 4.93
C VAL A 6 10.27 -9.58 6.16
N VAL A 7 10.70 -9.05 7.31
CA VAL A 7 10.63 -9.74 8.60
C VAL A 7 9.48 -9.13 9.39
N ILE A 8 8.58 -9.98 9.86
CA ILE A 8 7.36 -9.61 10.59
C ILE A 8 7.46 -10.22 11.98
N GLU A 9 7.29 -9.36 12.98
CA GLU A 9 7.26 -9.79 14.38
C GLU A 9 6.06 -10.71 14.64
N LYS A 10 6.25 -11.69 15.52
CA LYS A 10 5.17 -12.53 16.05
C LYS A 10 5.16 -12.40 17.55
N SER A 11 3.97 -12.35 18.15
CA SER A 11 3.82 -12.26 19.61
C SER A 11 4.44 -13.45 20.37
N PHE A 12 4.62 -14.59 19.70
CA PHE A 12 5.28 -15.77 20.26
C PHE A 12 6.12 -16.49 19.19
N GLY A 13 7.32 -16.94 19.58
CA GLY A 13 8.22 -17.74 18.74
C GLY A 13 9.13 -16.90 17.82
N ALA A 14 9.64 -17.54 16.76
CA ALA A 14 10.55 -16.89 15.81
C ALA A 14 9.79 -15.95 14.84
N PRO A 15 10.42 -14.84 14.40
CA PRO A 15 9.81 -13.89 13.48
C PRO A 15 9.49 -14.53 12.12
N ARG A 16 8.42 -14.09 11.49
CA ARG A 16 8.00 -14.58 10.17
C ARG A 16 8.76 -13.83 9.09
N THR A 17 9.56 -14.55 8.31
CA THR A 17 10.16 -13.97 7.09
C THR A 17 9.27 -14.28 5.89
N THR A 18 8.90 -13.26 5.12
CA THR A 18 8.06 -13.41 3.92
C THR A 18 8.56 -12.54 2.77
N LYS A 19 8.27 -12.95 1.54
CA LYS A 19 8.42 -12.15 0.31
C LYS A 19 7.06 -11.78 -0.30
N ASP A 20 5.97 -12.25 0.31
CA ASP A 20 4.62 -12.03 -0.20
C ASP A 20 4.10 -10.66 0.26
N GLY A 21 3.84 -9.78 -0.71
CA GLY A 21 3.32 -8.45 -0.47
C GLY A 21 1.90 -8.43 0.11
N VAL A 22 1.09 -9.46 -0.13
CA VAL A 22 -0.25 -9.57 0.46
C VAL A 22 -0.15 -9.81 1.97
N THR A 23 0.73 -10.73 2.37
CA THR A 23 1.02 -10.97 3.79
C THR A 23 1.57 -9.72 4.46
N VAL A 24 2.50 -9.01 3.82
CA VAL A 24 3.07 -7.78 4.39
C VAL A 24 2.00 -6.70 4.56
N ALA A 25 1.16 -6.46 3.55
CA ALA A 25 0.12 -5.42 3.60
C ALA A 25 -0.89 -5.65 4.73
N LYS A 26 -1.18 -6.92 5.08
CA LYS A 26 -2.13 -7.26 6.17
C LYS A 26 -1.64 -6.85 7.56
N GLU A 27 -0.34 -6.84 7.76
CA GLU A 27 0.32 -6.55 9.05
C GLU A 27 0.65 -5.05 9.21
N ILE A 28 0.40 -4.23 8.18
CA ILE A 28 0.61 -2.77 8.26
C ILE A 28 -0.57 -2.14 8.99
N GLU A 29 -0.27 -1.61 10.17
CA GLU A 29 -1.14 -0.75 10.97
C GLU A 29 -0.29 0.36 11.58
N LEU A 30 -0.76 1.60 11.43
CA LEU A 30 -0.04 2.78 11.91
C LEU A 30 -0.69 3.32 13.18
N THR A 31 0.12 3.82 14.11
CA THR A 31 -0.36 4.37 15.38
C THR A 31 -1.09 5.70 15.18
N ASP A 32 -0.64 6.51 14.23
CA ASP A 32 -1.34 7.74 13.85
C ASP A 32 -2.60 7.42 13.03
N LYS A 33 -3.71 8.05 13.42
CA LYS A 33 -5.02 7.78 12.81
C LYS A 33 -5.12 8.28 11.38
N PHE A 34 -4.51 9.41 11.04
CA PHE A 34 -4.56 9.98 9.69
C PHE A 34 -3.69 9.18 8.73
N GLU A 35 -2.48 8.81 9.16
CA GLU A 35 -1.60 7.94 8.38
C GLU A 35 -2.22 6.56 8.19
N ASN A 36 -2.78 5.97 9.26
CA ASN A 36 -3.44 4.67 9.18
C ASN A 36 -4.65 4.72 8.23
N LEU A 37 -5.44 5.79 8.25
CA LEU A 37 -6.55 5.96 7.31
C LEU A 37 -6.07 5.88 5.85
N GLY A 38 -4.99 6.59 5.51
CA GLY A 38 -4.39 6.53 4.16
C GLY A 38 -3.87 5.13 3.81
N ALA A 39 -3.20 4.48 4.75
CA ALA A 39 -2.69 3.11 4.57
C ALA A 39 -3.81 2.09 4.35
N GLN A 40 -4.91 2.17 5.13
CA GLN A 40 -6.07 1.29 4.98
C GLN A 40 -6.79 1.50 3.65
N LEU A 41 -6.91 2.75 3.18
CA LEU A 41 -7.53 3.06 1.87
C LEU A 41 -6.80 2.37 0.71
N ILE A 42 -5.46 2.52 0.67
CA ILE A 42 -4.65 1.89 -0.40
C ILE A 42 -4.71 0.36 -0.29
N ARG A 43 -4.66 -0.17 0.94
CA ARG A 43 -4.76 -1.60 1.20
C ARG A 43 -6.08 -2.19 0.70
N GLU A 44 -7.20 -1.51 0.91
CA GLU A 44 -8.52 -1.99 0.49
C GLU A 44 -8.62 -2.06 -1.04
N VAL A 45 -8.11 -1.06 -1.76
CA VAL A 45 -8.08 -1.04 -3.23
C VAL A 45 -7.17 -2.14 -3.78
N ALA A 46 -6.00 -2.33 -3.18
CA ALA A 46 -5.07 -3.38 -3.56
C ALA A 46 -5.67 -4.78 -3.32
N SER A 47 -6.37 -4.98 -2.20
CA SER A 47 -7.05 -6.25 -1.89
C SER A 47 -8.15 -6.56 -2.92
N LYS A 48 -8.98 -5.58 -3.27
CA LYS A 48 -10.04 -5.76 -4.30
C LYS A 48 -9.46 -6.12 -5.67
N THR A 49 -8.26 -5.63 -5.99
CA THR A 49 -7.53 -6.00 -7.21
C THR A 49 -7.16 -7.48 -7.18
N ASN A 50 -6.63 -7.95 -6.05
CA ASN A 50 -6.33 -9.36 -5.82
C ASN A 50 -7.57 -10.25 -5.90
N ASP A 51 -8.69 -9.83 -5.32
CA ASP A 51 -9.92 -10.62 -5.27
C ASP A 51 -10.53 -10.82 -6.67
N ARG A 52 -10.36 -9.83 -7.57
CA ARG A 52 -10.87 -9.89 -8.95
C ARG A 52 -9.90 -10.52 -9.93
N ALA A 53 -8.62 -10.16 -9.85
CA ALA A 53 -7.60 -10.54 -10.82
C ALA A 53 -6.74 -11.74 -10.37
N GLY A 54 -6.76 -12.09 -9.08
CA GLY A 54 -5.96 -13.17 -8.49
C GLY A 54 -4.48 -12.82 -8.23
N ASP A 55 -4.02 -11.66 -8.70
CA ASP A 55 -2.67 -11.12 -8.52
C ASP A 55 -2.71 -9.59 -8.70
N GLY A 56 -1.61 -8.90 -8.42
CA GLY A 56 -1.45 -7.47 -8.70
C GLY A 56 -1.57 -6.56 -7.49
N THR A 57 -1.76 -7.11 -6.28
CA THR A 57 -1.80 -6.34 -5.03
C THR A 57 -0.61 -5.40 -4.91
N THR A 58 0.61 -5.90 -5.09
CA THR A 58 1.83 -5.09 -4.97
C THR A 58 1.93 -4.04 -6.08
N THR A 59 1.53 -4.38 -7.30
CA THR A 59 1.53 -3.44 -8.43
C THR A 59 0.54 -2.29 -8.20
N ALA A 60 -0.67 -2.59 -7.74
CA ALA A 60 -1.69 -1.60 -7.42
C ALA A 60 -1.22 -0.65 -6.33
N THR A 61 -0.58 -1.16 -5.26
CA THR A 61 -0.03 -0.32 -4.19
C THR A 61 1.05 0.63 -4.69
N VAL A 62 1.96 0.16 -5.55
CA VAL A 62 3.04 1.00 -6.11
C VAL A 62 2.49 2.07 -7.05
N LEU A 63 1.54 1.72 -7.91
CA LEU A 63 0.89 2.69 -8.79
C LEU A 63 0.10 3.74 -8.01
N ALA A 64 -0.65 3.31 -6.99
CA ALA A 64 -1.40 4.21 -6.12
C ALA A 64 -0.47 5.21 -5.42
N GLN A 65 0.67 4.75 -4.89
CA GLN A 65 1.67 5.63 -4.29
C GLN A 65 2.18 6.67 -5.29
N ALA A 66 2.55 6.25 -6.50
CA ALA A 66 3.08 7.16 -7.52
C ALA A 66 2.06 8.23 -7.92
N ILE A 67 0.81 7.82 -8.15
CA ILE A 67 -0.29 8.74 -8.54
C ILE A 67 -0.58 9.73 -7.41
N VAL A 68 -0.67 9.26 -6.15
CA VAL A 68 -0.96 10.14 -5.00
C VAL A 68 0.16 11.16 -4.81
N VAL A 69 1.43 10.73 -4.86
CA VAL A 69 2.57 11.64 -4.69
C VAL A 69 2.59 12.72 -5.77
N GLU A 70 2.38 12.35 -7.03
CA GLU A 70 2.41 13.29 -8.14
C GLU A 70 1.16 14.20 -8.19
N GLY A 71 -0.01 13.64 -7.84
CA GLY A 71 -1.25 14.39 -7.68
C GLY A 71 -1.14 15.44 -6.58
N LEU A 72 -0.61 15.07 -5.40
CA LEU A 72 -0.42 16.01 -4.29
C LEU A 72 0.55 17.15 -4.65
N LYS A 73 1.65 16.86 -5.36
CA LYS A 73 2.55 17.91 -5.87
C LYS A 73 1.85 18.86 -6.83
N SER A 74 1.03 18.31 -7.73
CA SER A 74 0.26 19.10 -8.70
C SER A 74 -0.77 20.00 -8.01
N VAL A 75 -1.49 19.49 -7.01
CA VAL A 75 -2.44 20.29 -6.21
C VAL A 75 -1.70 21.37 -5.41
N ALA A 76 -0.56 21.03 -4.79
CA ALA A 76 0.27 22.01 -4.08
C ALA A 76 0.79 23.14 -5.00
N SER A 77 0.97 22.86 -6.29
CA SER A 77 1.32 23.87 -7.31
C SER A 77 0.13 24.74 -7.78
N GLY A 78 -1.05 24.57 -7.18
CA GLY A 78 -2.25 25.37 -7.48
C GLY A 78 -3.13 24.80 -8.58
N ARG A 79 -2.88 23.58 -9.06
CA ARG A 79 -3.77 22.91 -10.03
C ARG A 79 -5.03 22.40 -9.34
N ASN A 80 -6.15 22.51 -10.03
CA ASN A 80 -7.43 22.00 -9.54
C ASN A 80 -7.40 20.46 -9.44
N PRO A 81 -7.68 19.88 -8.26
CA PRO A 81 -7.74 18.42 -8.08
C PRO A 81 -8.70 17.70 -9.03
N MET A 82 -9.80 18.34 -9.44
CA MET A 82 -10.81 17.74 -10.31
C MET A 82 -10.34 17.64 -11.78
N ASP A 83 -9.38 18.48 -12.16
CA ASP A 83 -8.82 18.51 -13.51
C ASP A 83 -7.60 17.58 -13.65
N LEU A 84 -7.10 17.03 -12.53
CA LEU A 84 -6.07 15.99 -12.53
C LEU A 84 -6.73 14.65 -12.88
N LYS A 85 -6.58 14.22 -14.14
CA LYS A 85 -6.98 12.91 -14.65
C LYS A 85 -5.78 12.12 -15.15
#